data_AF-A0A7J3A8N4-F1
#
_entry.id   AF-A0A7J3A8N4-F1
#
_cell.length_a   1.000
_cell.length_b   1.000
_cell.length_c   1.000
_cell.angle_alpha   90.00
_cell.angle_beta   90.00
_cell.angle_gamma   90.00
#
_symmetry.space_group_name_H-M   'P 1'
#
loop_
_entity.id
_entity.type
_entity.pdbx_description
1 polymer ?
#
loop_
_entity_poly.entity_id
_entity_poly.type
_entity_poly.pdbx_seq_one_letter_code
_entity_poly.pdbx_strand_id
1 'polypeptide(L)' 'MEEPQSYGTFRLVDALGRVLRIQDYLPEAEKDQFIEKIREDVERNKLLKLTNLKAFEQFIDDLILKLAKEAKKRSVYTCH' A
#
# COMPACT_ATOMS: atom_id res chain seq x y z
N MET A 1 13.65 -19.46 -17.30
CA MET A 1 14.09 -18.75 -16.09
C MET A 1 12.92 -18.80 -15.13
N GLU A 2 12.99 -19.59 -14.07
CA GLU A 2 11.98 -19.55 -13.00
C GLU A 2 12.18 -18.24 -12.23
N GLU A 3 11.14 -17.43 -12.12
CA GLU A 3 11.17 -16.26 -11.24
C GLU A 3 11.48 -16.72 -9.82
N PRO A 4 12.41 -16.06 -9.10
CA PRO A 4 12.70 -16.42 -7.72
C PRO A 4 11.43 -16.36 -6.88
N GLN A 5 11.14 -17.43 -6.14
CA GLN A 5 10.01 -17.57 -5.20
C GLN A 5 9.86 -16.37 -4.23
N SER A 6 10.92 -15.60 -4.01
CA SER A 6 10.96 -14.42 -3.13
C SER A 6 10.15 -13.21 -3.61
N TYR A 7 9.52 -13.25 -4.79
CA TYR A 7 8.77 -12.13 -5.36
C TYR A 7 7.30 -12.02 -4.91
N GLY A 8 6.79 -12.98 -4.13
CA GLY A 8 5.37 -12.99 -3.71
C GLY A 8 4.93 -11.70 -3.03
N THR A 9 5.65 -11.27 -1.99
CA THR A 9 5.31 -10.03 -1.26
C THR A 9 5.44 -8.79 -2.13
N PHE A 10 6.44 -8.73 -3.02
CA PHE A 10 6.54 -7.63 -3.98
C PHE A 10 5.31 -7.54 -4.87
N ARG A 11 4.84 -8.68 -5.41
CA ARG A 11 3.66 -8.71 -6.28
C ARG A 11 2.40 -8.24 -5.59
N LEU A 12 2.22 -8.63 -4.32
CA LEU A 12 1.08 -8.17 -3.52
C LEU A 12 1.11 -6.65 -3.30
N VAL A 13 2.29 -6.11 -3.01
CA VAL A 13 2.49 -4.67 -2.84
C VAL A 13 2.30 -3.91 -4.16
N ASP A 14 2.84 -4.41 -5.27
CA ASP A 14 2.63 -3.82 -6.59
C ASP A 14 1.15 -3.85 -7.00
N ALA A 15 0.47 -4.98 -6.77
CA ALA A 15 -0.96 -5.10 -7.01
C ALA A 15 -1.77 -4.11 -6.16
N LEU A 16 -1.41 -3.94 -4.88
CA LEU A 16 -2.02 -2.94 -4.01
C LEU A 16 -1.87 -1.53 -4.62
N GLY A 17 -0.67 -1.15 -5.06
CA GLY A 17 -0.43 0.14 -5.72
C GLY A 17 -1.36 0.38 -6.91
N ARG A 18 -1.65 -0.65 -7.71
CA ARG A 18 -2.60 -0.58 -8.84
C ARG A 18 -4.05 -0.43 -8.36
N VAL A 19 -4.47 -1.20 -7.36
CA VAL A 19 -5.83 -1.13 -6.81
C VAL A 19 -6.12 0.25 -6.24
N LEU A 20 -5.16 0.88 -5.57
CA LEU A 20 -5.34 2.22 -4.99
C LEU A 20 -5.51 3.32 -6.05
N ARG A 21 -5.22 3.06 -7.33
CA ARG A 21 -5.54 3.97 -8.45
C ARG A 21 -7.03 3.99 -8.80
N ILE A 22 -7.86 3.18 -8.14
CA ILE A 22 -9.31 3.15 -8.39
C ILE A 22 -9.95 4.55 -8.31
N GLN A 23 -9.39 5.45 -7.48
CA GLN A 23 -9.85 6.83 -7.34
C GLN A 23 -9.68 7.66 -8.61
N ASP A 24 -8.65 7.38 -9.41
CA ASP A 24 -8.38 8.11 -10.66
C ASP A 24 -9.50 7.83 -11.69
N TYR A 25 -10.26 6.75 -11.51
CA TYR A 25 -11.40 6.39 -12.34
C TYR A 25 -12.74 6.88 -11.77
N LEU A 26 -12.72 7.60 -10.64
CA LEU A 26 -13.91 8.16 -9.98
C LEU A 26 -13.77 9.69 -9.85
N PRO A 27 -13.76 10.44 -10.96
CA PRO A 27 -13.44 11.88 -10.95
C PRO A 27 -14.46 12.74 -10.18
N GLU A 28 -15.68 12.24 -9.99
CA GLU A 28 -16.75 12.91 -9.25
C GLU A 28 -16.72 12.61 -7.74
N ALA A 29 -15.90 11.65 -7.30
CA ALA A 29 -15.76 11.30 -5.90
C ALA A 29 -14.65 12.14 -5.23
N GLU A 30 -14.87 12.48 -3.96
CA GLU A 30 -13.81 13.10 -3.15
C GLU A 30 -12.62 12.14 -3.03
N LYS A 31 -11.43 12.63 -3.40
CA LYS A 31 -10.20 11.83 -3.31
C LYS A 31 -9.79 11.64 -1.85
N ASP A 32 -9.58 10.39 -1.48
CA ASP A 32 -9.14 10.04 -0.15
C ASP A 32 -7.62 10.24 -0.01
N GLN A 33 -7.24 11.31 0.69
CA GLN A 33 -5.84 11.69 0.91
C GLN A 33 -5.01 10.59 1.57
N PHE A 34 -5.61 9.77 2.45
CA PHE A 34 -4.89 8.67 3.08
C PHE A 34 -4.51 7.62 2.04
N ILE A 35 -5.46 7.24 1.19
CA ILE A 35 -5.21 6.25 0.14
C ILE A 35 -4.19 6.75 -0.90
N GLU A 36 -4.24 8.03 -1.29
CA GLU A 36 -3.22 8.64 -2.16
C GLU A 36 -1.82 8.54 -1.54
N LYS A 37 -1.71 8.85 -0.24
CA LYS A 37 -0.44 8.74 0.49
C LYS A 37 0.07 7.29 0.57
N ILE A 38 -0.82 6.32 0.79
CA ILE A 38 -0.44 4.90 0.78
C ILE A 38 0.04 4.48 -0.61
N ARG A 39 -0.65 4.91 -1.67
CA ARG A 39 -0.25 4.63 -3.05
C ARG A 39 1.14 5.17 -3.35
N GLU A 40 1.42 6.41 -2.98
CA GLU A 40 2.75 6.99 -3.15
C GLU A 40 3.83 6.25 -2.34
N ASP A 41 3.54 5.88 -1.09
CA ASP A 41 4.46 5.11 -0.25
C ASP A 41 4.78 3.75 -0.90
N VAL A 42 3.78 3.06 -1.45
CA VAL A 42 3.96 1.81 -2.19
C VAL A 42 4.85 1.99 -3.42
N GLU A 43 4.56 2.98 -4.27
CA GLU A 43 5.32 3.21 -5.50
C GLU A 43 6.78 3.57 -5.22
N ARG A 44 7.05 4.36 -4.18
CA ARG A 44 8.41 4.74 -3.78
C ARG A 44 9.22 3.55 -3.24
N ASN A 45 8.58 2.64 -2.51
CA ASN A 45 9.30 1.65 -1.70
C ASN A 45 9.23 0.21 -2.24
N LYS A 46 8.33 -0.13 -3.17
CA LYS A 46 8.16 -1.52 -3.64
C LYS A 46 9.44 -2.14 -4.20
N LEU A 47 10.30 -1.35 -4.85
CA LEU A 47 11.56 -1.82 -5.43
C LEU A 47 12.67 -2.06 -4.41
N LEU A 48 12.50 -1.66 -3.14
CA LEU A 48 13.45 -1.98 -2.06
C LEU A 48 13.65 -3.48 -1.92
N LYS A 49 12.69 -4.31 -2.33
CA LYS A 49 12.84 -5.77 -2.35
C LYS A 49 14.08 -6.23 -3.12
N LEU A 50 14.51 -5.45 -4.12
CA LEU A 50 15.63 -5.78 -5.02
C LEU A 50 16.96 -5.20 -4.56
N THR A 51 16.93 -4.08 -3.83
CA THR A 51 18.13 -3.31 -3.51
C THR A 51 18.46 -3.31 -2.02
N ASN A 52 17.46 -3.48 -1.14
CA ASN A 52 17.60 -3.45 0.31
C ASN A 52 16.45 -4.19 1.00
N LEU A 53 16.61 -5.51 1.17
CA LEU A 53 15.57 -6.37 1.76
C LEU A 53 15.14 -5.92 3.17
N LYS A 54 16.09 -5.49 4.00
CA LYS A 54 15.79 -5.04 5.37
C LYS A 54 14.92 -3.78 5.38
N ALA A 55 15.22 -2.82 4.50
CA ALA A 55 14.40 -1.63 4.35
C ALA A 55 13.00 -1.96 3.78
N PHE A 56 12.90 -2.95 2.90
CA PHE A 56 11.63 -3.44 2.40
C PHE A 56 10.78 -4.04 3.53
N GLU A 57 11.35 -4.89 4.38
CA GLU A 57 10.65 -5.48 5.52
C GLU A 57 10.12 -4.41 6.49
N GLN A 58 10.95 -3.42 6.85
CA GLN A 58 10.52 -2.29 7.67
C GLN A 58 9.37 -1.50 7.02
N PHE A 59 9.44 -1.29 5.70
CA PHE A 59 8.37 -0.63 4.96
C PHE A 59 7.05 -1.41 5.05
N ILE A 60 7.08 -2.74 4.96
CA ILE A 60 5.87 -3.57 5.10
C ILE A 60 5.27 -3.42 6.50
N ASP A 61 6.08 -3.48 7.55
CA ASP A 61 5.61 -3.33 8.92
C ASP A 61 4.97 -1.95 9.14
N ASP A 62 5.61 -0.90 8.64
CA ASP A 62 5.10 0.47 8.72
C ASP A 62 3.79 0.63 7.94
N LEU A 63 3.69 0.01 6.76
CA LEU A 63 2.50 0.03 5.92
C LEU A 63 1.32 -0.66 6.62
N ILE A 64 1.55 -1.84 7.20
CA ILE A 64 0.53 -2.57 7.97
C ILE A 64 0.04 -1.72 9.14
N LEU A 65 0.96 -1.10 9.89
CA LEU A 65 0.61 -0.26 11.03
C LEU A 65 -0.22 0.96 10.63
N LYS A 66 0.13 1.64 9.52
CA LYS A 66 -0.64 2.77 8.97
C LYS A 66 -2.06 2.34 8.59
N LEU A 67 -2.19 1.23 7.87
CA LEU A 67 -3.48 0.67 7.45
C LEU A 67 -4.34 0.28 8.66
N ALA A 68 -3.76 -0.41 9.65
CA ALA A 68 -4.47 -0.82 10.85
C ALA A 68 -4.98 0.38 11.68
N LYS A 69 -4.14 1.42 11.84
CA LYS A 69 -4.53 2.65 12.53
C LYS A 69 -5.68 3.36 11.81
N GLU A 70 -5.60 3.46 10.49
CA GLU A 70 -6.65 4.11 9.70
C GLU A 70 -7.94 3.29 9.69
N ALA A 71 -7.86 1.97 9.58
CA ALA A 71 -9.02 1.08 9.66
C ALA A 71 -9.73 1.23 11.02
N LYS A 72 -8.97 1.24 12.13
CA LYS A 72 -9.52 1.50 13.47
C LYS A 72 -10.19 2.88 13.51
N LYS A 73 -9.50 3.92 13.05
CA LYS A 73 -10.03 5.29 13.01
C LYS A 73 -11.38 5.32 12.29
N ARG A 74 -11.45 4.80 11.07
CA ARG A 74 -12.69 4.77 10.26
C ARG A 74 -13.80 3.93 10.88
N SER A 75 -13.47 2.78 11.46
CA SER A 75 -14.45 1.92 12.12
C SER A 75 -15.17 2.63 13.28
N VAL A 76 -14.46 3.50 14.01
CA VAL A 76 -15.04 4.29 15.11
C VAL A 76 -15.97 5.39 14.57
N TYR A 77 -15.67 5.98 13.41
CA TYR A 77 -16.50 7.02 12.79
C TYR A 77 -17.73 6.48 12.04
N THR A 78 -17.85 5.17 11.83
CA THR A 78 -19.00 4.58 11.11
C THR A 78 -20.17 4.22 12.04
N CYS A 79 -20.06 4.52 13.34
CA CYS A 79 -21.11 4.31 14.33
C CYS A 79 -21.72 5.65 14.76
N HIS A 80 -22.43 6.34 13.87
CA HIS A 80 -23.39 7.41 14.16
C HIS A 80 -24.54 7.34 13.15
#